data_AF-A0A840MQ94-F1
#
_entry.id   AF-A0A840MQ94-F1
#
_cell.length_a   1.000
_cell.length_b   1.000
_cell.length_c   1.000
_cell.angle_alpha   90.00
_cell.angle_beta   90.00
_cell.angle_gamma   90.00
#
_symmetry.space_group_name_H-M   'P 1'
#
loop_
_entity.id
_entity.type
_entity.pdbx_description
1 polymer ?
#
loop_
_entity_poly.entity_id
_entity_poly.type
_entity_poly.pdbx_seq_one_letter_code
_entity_poly.pdbx_strand_id
1 'polypeptide(L)'
;MNIQGLLKRALSHYLEFGDSEELRQILNAHPEVISAEYGEYPDMHRLMDLRIGDRNFRLCRQISQQESITLIPIEELFDTPGVPLWLTGGKLVLWATDEKENPSDEPIDWNRYR
;
A
#
# COMPACT_ATOMS: atom_id res chain seq x y z
N MET A 1 8.91 14.31 -12.99
CA MET A 1 8.85 14.16 -11.51
C MET A 1 8.18 12.83 -11.22
N ASN A 2 8.79 11.95 -10.42
CA ASN A 2 8.24 10.63 -10.14
C ASN A 2 7.38 10.68 -8.87
N ILE A 3 6.07 10.83 -9.03
CA ILE A 3 5.09 10.97 -7.93
C ILE A 3 5.15 9.74 -7.00
N GLN A 4 5.28 8.54 -7.56
CA GLN A 4 5.38 7.30 -6.78
C GLN A 4 6.62 7.27 -5.89
N GLY A 5 7.75 7.83 -6.35
CA GLY A 5 8.95 7.99 -5.54
C GLY A 5 8.76 8.95 -4.36
N LEU A 6 8.10 10.09 -4.60
CA LEU A 6 7.77 11.07 -3.55
C LEU A 6 6.80 10.48 -2.52
N LEU A 7 5.73 9.83 -3.00
CA LEU A 7 4.74 9.18 -2.14
C LEU A 7 5.37 8.10 -1.27
N LYS A 8 6.21 7.22 -1.85
CA LYS A 8 6.94 6.20 -1.09
C LYS A 8 7.83 6.80 -0.01
N ARG A 9 8.57 7.89 -0.32
CA ARG A 9 9.41 8.58 0.66
C ARG A 9 8.59 9.16 1.82
N ALA A 10 7.51 9.89 1.50
CA ALA A 10 6.66 10.51 2.49
C ALA A 10 5.93 9.47 3.36
N LEU A 11 5.50 8.35 2.77
CA LEU A 11 4.93 7.22 3.52
C LEU A 11 5.95 6.62 4.48
N SER A 12 7.18 6.35 4.03
CA SER A 12 8.22 5.83 4.92
C SER A 12 8.52 6.79 6.08
N HIS A 13 8.65 8.09 5.79
CA HIS A 13 8.87 9.12 6.81
C HIS A 13 7.70 9.19 7.81
N TYR A 14 6.46 9.15 7.32
CA TYR A 14 5.26 9.11 8.16
C TYR A 14 5.23 7.87 9.06
N LEU A 15 5.57 6.69 8.53
CA LEU A 15 5.57 5.44 9.30
C LEU A 15 6.70 5.39 10.34
N GLU A 16 7.83 6.05 10.07
CA GLU A 16 8.97 6.09 10.99
C GLU A 16 8.81 7.16 12.08
N PHE A 17 8.33 8.35 11.72
CA PHE A 17 8.32 9.52 12.60
C PHE A 17 6.93 9.99 13.03
N GLY A 18 5.86 9.46 12.43
CA GLY A 18 4.47 9.86 12.70
C GLY A 18 4.06 11.20 12.08
N ASP A 19 4.96 11.88 11.36
CA ASP A 19 4.68 13.17 10.73
C ASP A 19 3.98 13.00 9.37
N SER A 20 2.74 13.48 9.29
CA SER A 20 1.87 13.36 8.12
C SER A 20 1.86 14.61 7.22
N GLU A 21 2.63 15.66 7.54
CA GLU A 21 2.57 16.93 6.80
C GLU A 21 2.98 16.78 5.34
N GLU A 22 4.14 16.15 5.08
CA GLU A 22 4.60 15.89 3.71
C GLU A 22 3.60 15.02 2.93
N LEU A 23 3.04 14.01 3.60
CA LEU A 23 2.07 13.12 2.99
C LEU A 23 0.77 13.85 2.63
N ARG A 24 0.26 14.72 3.52
CA ARG A 24 -0.90 15.58 3.25
C ARG A 24 -0.66 16.52 2.07
N GLN A 25 0.52 17.13 1.99
CA GLN A 25 0.87 18.00 0.87
C GLN A 25 0.88 17.25 -0.47
N ILE A 26 1.45 16.04 -0.51
CA ILE A 26 1.43 15.20 -1.71
C ILE A 26 0.00 14.84 -2.10
N LEU A 27 -0.84 14.38 -1.16
CA LEU A 27 -2.22 13.99 -1.45
C LEU A 27 -3.08 15.16 -1.95
N ASN A 28 -2.84 16.37 -1.44
CA ASN A 28 -3.53 17.58 -1.90
C ASN A 28 -3.04 18.02 -3.30
N ALA A 29 -1.74 17.88 -3.58
CA ALA A 29 -1.16 18.26 -4.87
C ALA A 29 -1.44 17.22 -5.97
N HIS A 30 -1.62 15.95 -5.61
CA HIS A 30 -1.75 14.82 -6.51
C HIS A 30 -2.97 13.95 -6.15
N PRO A 31 -4.21 14.47 -6.32
CA PRO A 31 -5.41 13.69 -6.00
C PRO A 31 -5.54 12.40 -6.80
N GLU A 32 -4.86 12.27 -7.95
CA GLU A 32 -4.83 11.07 -8.80
C GLU A 32 -4.24 9.83 -8.11
N VAL A 33 -3.50 9.99 -7.00
CA VAL A 33 -3.00 8.84 -6.22
C VAL A 33 -4.09 8.25 -5.31
N ILE A 34 -5.20 8.97 -5.13
CA ILE A 34 -6.37 8.53 -4.38
C ILE A 34 -7.33 7.87 -5.36
N SER A 35 -7.57 6.57 -5.20
CA SER A 35 -8.52 5.81 -5.99
C SER A 35 -9.84 5.65 -5.24
N ALA A 36 -10.96 5.74 -5.95
CA ALA A 36 -12.26 5.34 -5.43
C ALA A 36 -12.48 3.81 -5.55
N GLU A 37 -11.67 3.15 -6.38
CA GLU A 37 -11.83 1.73 -6.70
C GLU A 37 -10.72 0.90 -6.04
N TYR A 38 -11.14 -0.16 -5.36
CA TYR A 38 -10.28 -1.25 -4.92
C TYR A 38 -10.21 -2.27 -6.05
N GLY A 39 -9.03 -2.41 -6.64
CA GLY A 39 -8.79 -3.43 -7.67
C GLY A 39 -8.94 -4.83 -7.11
N GLU A 40 -9.16 -5.80 -7.99
CA GLU A 40 -9.29 -7.19 -7.59
C GLU A 40 -7.92 -7.85 -7.38
N TYR A 41 -7.92 -8.81 -6.46
CA TYR A 41 -6.82 -9.75 -6.31
C TYR A 41 -6.65 -10.59 -7.59
N PRO A 42 -5.44 -10.92 -8.06
CA PRO A 42 -4.12 -10.71 -7.46
C PRO A 42 -3.40 -9.43 -7.93
N ASP A 43 -4.09 -8.50 -8.59
CA ASP A 43 -3.44 -7.34 -9.19
C ASP A 43 -3.20 -6.20 -8.19
N MET A 44 -4.11 -6.05 -7.21
CA MET A 44 -4.04 -5.05 -6.16
C MET A 44 -4.06 -5.70 -4.78
N HIS A 45 -3.16 -5.24 -3.91
CA HIS A 45 -3.02 -5.77 -2.56
C HIS A 45 -3.03 -4.68 -1.50
N ARG A 46 -3.74 -4.96 -0.42
CA ARG A 46 -3.64 -4.16 0.80
C ARG A 46 -2.26 -4.29 1.42
N LEU A 47 -1.68 -3.15 1.79
CA LEU A 47 -0.46 -3.07 2.60
C LEU A 47 -0.81 -2.86 4.07
N MET A 48 -1.61 -1.83 4.35
CA MET A 48 -2.07 -1.44 5.69
C MET A 48 -3.20 -0.43 5.59
N ASP A 49 -3.91 -0.24 6.69
CA ASP A 49 -4.86 0.86 6.84
C ASP A 49 -4.20 1.93 7.74
N LEU A 50 -4.33 3.20 7.39
CA LEU A 50 -3.67 4.32 8.08
C LEU A 50 -4.55 5.57 8.13
N ARG A 51 -4.28 6.44 9.09
CA ARG A 51 -4.99 7.72 9.26
C ARG A 51 -4.08 8.89 8.92
N ILE A 52 -4.50 9.72 7.97
CA ILE A 52 -3.77 10.91 7.54
C ILE A 52 -4.65 12.12 7.82
N GLY A 53 -4.27 12.92 8.81
CA GLY A 53 -5.16 13.96 9.36
C GLY A 53 -6.46 13.33 9.86
N ASP A 54 -7.60 13.81 9.37
CA ASP A 54 -8.93 13.36 9.78
C ASP A 54 -9.52 12.28 8.85
N ARG A 55 -8.73 11.75 7.90
CA ARG A 55 -9.19 10.79 6.89
C ARG A 55 -8.50 9.45 7.06
N ASN A 56 -9.27 8.37 6.97
CA ASN A 56 -8.75 7.01 6.96
C ASN A 56 -8.54 6.56 5.52
N PHE A 57 -7.43 5.87 5.27
CA PHE A 57 -7.07 5.33 3.97
C PHE A 57 -6.59 3.90 4.10
N ARG A 58 -6.98 3.07 3.13
CA ARG A 58 -6.33 1.80 2.84
C ARG A 58 -5.22 2.06 1.84
N LEU A 59 -4.00 1.69 2.23
CA LEU A 59 -2.85 1.74 1.35
C LEU A 59 -2.83 0.47 0.52
N CYS A 60 -2.89 0.63 -0.80
CA CYS A 60 -2.85 -0.46 -1.76
C CYS A 60 -1.60 -0.40 -2.60
N ARG A 61 -1.17 -1.57 -3.05
CA ARG A 61 -0.09 -1.75 -4.01
C ARG A 61 -0.60 -2.51 -5.21
N GLN A 62 -0.41 -1.93 -6.39
CA GLN A 62 -0.64 -2.62 -7.64
C GLN A 62 0.68 -3.21 -8.13
N ILE A 63 0.66 -4.46 -8.58
CA ILE A 63 1.85 -5.18 -9.09
C ILE A 63 1.85 -5.23 -10.62
N SER A 64 0.68 -5.31 -11.25
CA SER A 64 0.56 -5.46 -12.70
C SER A 64 1.09 -4.23 -13.44
N GLN A 65 1.88 -4.48 -14.50
CA GLN A 65 2.41 -3.52 -15.48
C GLN A 65 3.40 -2.45 -14.98
N GLN A 66 3.21 -1.89 -13.79
CA GLN A 66 4.18 -1.01 -13.12
C GLN A 66 3.81 -0.87 -11.63
N GLU A 67 4.74 -1.23 -10.75
CA GLU A 67 4.47 -1.18 -9.31
C GLU A 67 4.11 0.24 -8.85
N SER A 68 2.91 0.40 -8.30
CA SER A 68 2.41 1.67 -7.81
C SER A 68 1.71 1.52 -6.46
N ILE A 69 1.70 2.61 -5.70
CA ILE A 69 0.95 2.76 -4.46
C ILE A 69 -0.23 3.68 -4.73
N THR A 70 -1.39 3.27 -4.25
CA THR A 70 -2.64 4.03 -4.29
C THR A 70 -3.25 4.07 -2.89
N LEU A 71 -4.00 5.13 -2.61
CA LEU A 71 -4.75 5.28 -1.37
C LEU A 71 -6.23 5.19 -1.66
N ILE A 72 -6.94 4.35 -0.92
CA ILE A 72 -8.39 4.19 -1.06
C ILE A 72 -9.04 4.71 0.22
N PRO A 73 -9.95 5.70 0.15
CA PRO A 73 -10.67 6.16 1.33
C PRO A 73 -11.47 5.01 1.96
N ILE A 74 -11.41 4.88 3.28
CA ILE A 74 -12.19 3.90 4.05
C ILE A 74 -12.87 4.58 5.22
N GLU A 75 -13.96 4.01 5.72
CA GLU A 75 -14.67 4.54 6.88
C GLU A 75 -13.94 4.18 8.19
N GLU A 76 -13.50 2.94 8.30
CA GLU A 76 -12.89 2.38 9.50
C GLU A 76 -11.50 1.79 9.22
N LEU A 77 -10.61 1.85 10.22
CA LEU A 77 -9.28 1.23 10.15
C LEU A 77 -9.38 -0.23 10.59
N PHE A 78 -8.80 -1.13 9.83
CA PHE A 78 -8.64 -2.53 10.23
C PHE A 78 -7.17 -2.80 10.54
N ASP A 79 -6.87 -3.63 11.56
CA ASP A 79 -5.50 -4.03 11.90
C ASP A 79 -5.08 -5.36 11.23
N THR A 80 -5.80 -5.77 10.19
CA THR A 80 -5.45 -6.98 9.44
C THR A 80 -4.10 -6.77 8.76
N PRO A 81 -3.12 -7.67 8.97
CA PRO A 81 -1.83 -7.58 8.30
C PRO A 81 -2.02 -7.70 6.78
N GLY A 82 -1.47 -6.73 6.04
CA GLY A 82 -1.41 -6.78 4.59
C GLY A 82 -0.06 -7.31 4.09
N VAL A 83 0.20 -7.12 2.80
CA VAL A 83 1.48 -7.44 2.19
C VAL A 83 2.56 -6.50 2.74
N PRO A 84 3.71 -6.99 3.22
CA PRO A 84 4.73 -6.14 3.79
C PRO A 84 5.35 -5.18 2.76
N LEU A 85 5.53 -3.92 3.16
CA LEU A 85 6.14 -2.88 2.32
C LEU A 85 7.57 -3.19 1.85
N TRP A 86 8.33 -3.98 2.62
CA TRP A 86 9.70 -4.35 2.29
C TRP A 86 9.80 -5.39 1.15
N LEU A 87 8.71 -6.10 0.85
CA LEU A 87 8.68 -7.13 -0.17
C LEU A 87 8.62 -6.47 -1.56
N THR A 88 9.74 -6.33 -2.26
CA THR A 88 9.79 -5.57 -3.52
C THR A 88 10.46 -6.37 -4.67
N GLY A 89 10.31 -5.89 -5.91
CA GLY A 89 11.00 -6.44 -7.08
C GLY A 89 10.71 -7.93 -7.33
N GLY A 90 11.75 -8.72 -7.60
CA GLY A 90 11.60 -10.14 -7.93
C GLY A 90 10.95 -10.99 -6.82
N LYS A 91 11.09 -10.60 -5.55
CA LYS A 91 10.46 -11.30 -4.42
C LYS A 91 8.96 -11.07 -4.37
N LEU A 92 8.53 -9.84 -4.69
CA LEU A 92 7.12 -9.51 -4.82
C LEU A 92 6.49 -10.26 -6.00
N VAL A 93 7.20 -10.35 -7.12
CA VAL A 93 6.75 -11.15 -8.27
C VAL A 93 6.62 -12.62 -7.90
N LEU A 94 7.63 -13.20 -7.23
CA LEU A 94 7.60 -14.59 -6.78
C LEU A 94 6.42 -14.88 -5.85
N TRP A 95 6.18 -13.99 -4.88
CA TRP A 95 5.02 -14.08 -4.00
C TRP A 95 3.71 -14.01 -4.80
N ALA A 96 3.54 -12.99 -5.66
CA ALA A 96 2.33 -12.82 -6.46
C ALA A 96 2.05 -14.01 -7.40
N THR A 97 3.09 -14.71 -7.88
CA THR A 97 2.95 -15.92 -8.70
C THR A 97 2.65 -17.20 -7.91
N ASP A 98 3.14 -17.29 -6.67
CA ASP A 98 2.91 -18.43 -5.79
C ASP A 98 1.50 -18.42 -5.19
N GLU A 99 0.83 -17.27 -5.28
CA GLU A 99 -0.37 -17.00 -4.53
C GLU A 99 -1.65 -17.52 -5.21
N LYS A 100 -2.47 -18.23 -4.42
CA LYS A 100 -3.76 -18.82 -4.77
C LYS A 100 -4.92 -18.31 -3.88
N GLU A 101 -4.66 -17.69 -2.74
CA GLU A 101 -5.59 -17.23 -1.70
C GLU A 101 -5.19 -15.89 -1.02
N ASN A 102 -6.15 -14.98 -0.87
CA ASN A 102 -5.91 -13.64 -0.33
C ASN A 102 -5.19 -13.67 1.05
N PRO A 103 -4.08 -12.91 1.26
CA PRO A 103 -3.35 -12.87 2.52
C PRO A 103 -4.15 -12.52 3.78
N SER A 104 -5.35 -11.96 3.60
CA SER A 104 -6.27 -11.68 4.71
C SER A 104 -7.05 -12.91 5.19
N ASP A 105 -7.09 -13.98 4.39
CA ASP A 105 -7.92 -15.16 4.65
C ASP A 105 -7.16 -16.20 5.51
N GLU A 106 -5.84 -16.32 5.33
CA GLU A 106 -4.95 -17.14 6.14
C GLU A 106 -3.58 -16.47 6.37
N PRO A 107 -2.92 -16.71 7.52
CA PRO A 107 -1.61 -16.11 7.81
C PRO A 107 -0.50 -16.64 6.88
N ILE A 108 0.06 -15.75 6.06
CA ILE A 108 1.20 -16.06 5.17
C ILE A 108 2.53 -16.06 5.95
N ASP A 109 3.35 -17.11 5.80
CA ASP A 109 4.73 -17.11 6.27
C ASP A 109 5.62 -16.21 5.37
N TRP A 110 5.70 -14.94 5.75
CA TRP A 110 6.52 -13.96 5.04
C TRP A 110 8.01 -14.29 5.01
N ASN A 111 8.52 -15.14 5.90
CA ASN A 111 9.95 -15.50 5.91
C ASN A 111 10.36 -16.31 4.66
N ARG A 112 9.42 -17.02 4.03
CA ARG A 112 9.64 -17.74 2.77
C ARG A 112 10.15 -16.82 1.65
N TYR A 113 9.78 -15.54 1.69
CA TYR A 113 10.09 -14.55 0.65
C TYR A 113 11.17 -13.54 1.08
N ARG A 114 11.90 -13.82 2.16
CA ARG A 114 12.94 -12.94 2.70
C ARG A 114 14.23 -12.94 1.88
#